data_AF-A0A6B0SPN9-F1
#
_entry.id   AF-A0A6B0SPN9-F1
#
_cell.length_a   1.000
_cell.length_b   1.000
_cell.length_c   1.000
_cell.angle_alpha   90.00
_cell.angle_beta   90.00
_cell.angle_gamma   90.00
#
_symmetry.space_group_name_H-M   'P 1'
#
loop_
_entity.id
_entity.type
_entity.pdbx_description
1 polymer ?
#
loop_
_entity_poly.entity_id
_entity_poly.type
_entity_poly.pdbx_seq_one_letter_code
_entity_poly.pdbx_strand_id
1 'polypeptide(L)'
;LQLEDGAGDEDQPAPEAVVDLLQAPPVVTRVNAARRDSKCNDDAAWRVVSELATDPGATAHDLSDAADVDIEPVHTLLRELRSRELVVREDRAYAFNQQQMRTLVERDDPSKPRTELRDQWKP
;
A
#
# COMPACT_ATOMS: atom_id res chain seq x y z
N LEU A 1 19.26 31.38 36.76
CA LEU A 1 19.53 31.65 35.34
C LEU A 1 20.31 30.47 34.78
N GLN A 2 19.61 29.51 34.19
CA GLN A 2 20.04 28.81 32.98
C GLN A 2 18.80 28.08 32.46
N LEU A 3 18.23 28.65 31.40
CA LEU A 3 17.32 27.97 30.50
C LEU A 3 18.18 27.02 29.66
N GLU A 4 17.80 25.76 29.56
CA GLU A 4 18.15 24.96 28.39
C GLU A 4 16.85 24.44 27.78
N ASP A 5 16.58 25.04 26.62
CA ASP A 5 15.53 24.79 25.65
C ASP A 5 15.66 23.36 25.13
N GLY A 6 14.74 22.49 25.52
CA GLY A 6 14.59 21.13 24.98
C GLY A 6 13.38 21.07 24.06
N ALA A 7 13.31 21.96 23.07
CA ALA A 7 12.32 21.88 21.99
C ALA A 7 12.92 21.07 20.82
N GLY A 8 12.43 19.87 20.59
CA GLY A 8 12.74 19.12 19.37
C GLY A 8 12.35 17.64 19.43
N ASP A 9 11.46 17.23 18.52
CA ASP A 9 11.09 15.86 18.16
C ASP A 9 10.12 15.08 19.09
N GLU A 10 8.87 15.55 19.23
CA GLU A 10 7.75 14.68 19.65
C GLU A 10 6.53 14.73 18.70
N ASP A 11 6.68 15.23 17.46
CA ASP A 11 5.55 15.32 16.51
C ASP A 11 5.94 14.86 15.09
N GLN A 12 6.84 13.89 14.98
CA GLN A 12 6.88 13.04 13.78
C GLN A 12 6.03 11.81 14.08
N PRO A 13 4.91 11.59 13.36
CA PRO A 13 4.15 10.36 13.53
C PRO A 13 5.11 9.19 13.30
N ALA A 14 5.09 8.21 14.21
CA ALA A 14 5.88 7.01 14.09
C ALA A 14 5.72 6.43 12.67
N PRO A 15 6.77 5.84 12.08
CA PRO A 15 6.66 5.24 10.75
C PRO A 15 5.52 4.22 10.77
N GLU A 16 4.39 4.60 10.17
CA GLU A 16 3.21 3.76 10.09
C GLU A 16 3.61 2.44 9.43
N ALA A 17 3.32 1.33 10.09
CA ALA A 17 3.70 0.03 9.55
C ALA A 17 2.94 -0.18 8.24
N VAL A 18 3.60 -0.76 7.25
CA VAL A 18 2.95 -1.15 5.98
C VAL A 18 1.66 -1.94 6.22
N VAL A 19 1.65 -2.75 7.29
CA VAL A 19 0.49 -3.51 7.75
C VAL A 19 -0.70 -2.60 8.07
N ASP A 20 -0.50 -1.49 8.79
CA ASP A 20 -1.58 -0.55 9.13
C ASP A 20 -2.18 0.09 7.87
N LEU A 21 -1.31 0.50 6.95
CA LEU A 21 -1.72 1.00 5.63
C LEU A 21 -2.49 -0.06 4.82
N LEU A 22 -2.07 -1.33 4.88
CA LEU A 22 -2.78 -2.43 4.22
C LEU A 22 -4.16 -2.69 4.80
N GLN A 23 -4.39 -2.39 6.08
CA GLN A 23 -5.71 -2.48 6.72
C GLN A 23 -6.61 -1.28 6.41
N ALA A 24 -6.07 -0.18 5.89
CA ALA A 24 -6.86 1.01 5.61
C ALA A 24 -7.88 0.75 4.47
N PRO A 25 -9.17 1.12 4.63
CA PRO A 25 -10.23 0.84 3.65
C PRO A 25 -9.91 1.21 2.19
N PRO A 26 -9.32 2.38 1.87
CA PRO A 26 -9.00 2.74 0.48
C PRO A 26 -7.89 1.89 -0.14
N VAL A 27 -6.99 1.32 0.68
CA VAL A 27 -5.95 0.39 0.25
C VAL A 27 -6.52 -1.01 0.09
N VAL A 28 -7.27 -1.51 1.07
CA VAL A 28 -7.99 -2.80 1.00
C VAL A 28 -8.86 -2.88 -0.25
N THR A 29 -9.58 -1.80 -0.58
CA THR A 29 -10.42 -1.73 -1.78
C THR A 29 -9.60 -1.92 -3.06
N ARG A 30 -8.40 -1.34 -3.13
CA ARG A 30 -7.52 -1.43 -4.31
C ARG A 30 -6.81 -2.78 -4.39
N VAL A 31 -6.40 -3.36 -3.27
CA VAL A 31 -5.86 -4.73 -3.21
C VAL A 31 -6.92 -5.72 -3.70
N ASN A 32 -8.17 -5.59 -3.23
CA ASN A 32 -9.29 -6.40 -3.69
C ASN A 32 -9.59 -6.22 -5.18
N ALA A 33 -9.47 -4.99 -5.70
CA ALA A 33 -9.61 -4.75 -7.14
C ALA A 33 -8.47 -5.39 -7.95
N ALA A 34 -7.22 -5.28 -7.49
CA ALA A 34 -6.06 -5.90 -8.14
C ALA A 34 -6.22 -7.43 -8.20
N ARG A 35 -6.67 -8.01 -7.08
CA ARG A 35 -6.97 -9.42 -6.95
C ARG A 35 -8.03 -9.88 -7.95
N ARG A 36 -9.17 -9.18 -8.03
CA ARG A 36 -10.27 -9.53 -8.96
C ARG A 36 -9.84 -9.52 -10.42
N ASP A 37 -8.91 -8.64 -10.78
CA ASP A 37 -8.38 -8.51 -12.13
C ASP A 37 -7.14 -9.39 -12.38
N SER A 38 -6.65 -10.07 -11.34
CA SER A 38 -5.56 -11.04 -11.43
C SER A 38 -6.08 -12.46 -11.63
N LYS A 39 -5.18 -13.38 -11.98
CA LYS A 39 -5.47 -14.83 -11.97
C LYS A 39 -5.36 -15.45 -10.57
N CYS A 40 -5.05 -14.65 -9.55
CA CYS A 40 -4.83 -15.13 -8.20
C CYS A 40 -6.17 -15.28 -7.44
N ASN A 41 -6.35 -16.42 -6.76
CA ASN A 41 -7.52 -16.64 -5.91
C ASN A 41 -7.43 -15.80 -4.61
N ASP A 42 -8.51 -15.72 -3.84
CA ASP A 42 -8.61 -14.77 -2.72
C ASP A 42 -7.56 -15.01 -1.63
N ASP A 43 -7.49 -16.23 -1.12
CA ASP A 43 -6.54 -16.63 -0.08
C ASP A 43 -5.09 -16.48 -0.56
N ALA A 44 -4.80 -16.90 -1.79
CA ALA A 44 -3.46 -16.82 -2.38
C ALA A 44 -2.99 -15.36 -2.55
N ALA A 45 -3.89 -14.47 -2.96
CA ALA A 45 -3.53 -13.06 -3.13
C ALA A 45 -3.18 -12.40 -1.79
N TRP A 46 -3.93 -12.70 -0.72
CA TRP A 46 -3.62 -12.19 0.61
C TRP A 46 -2.34 -12.77 1.19
N ARG A 47 -2.01 -14.03 0.91
CA ARG A 47 -0.69 -14.59 1.27
C ARG A 47 0.43 -13.83 0.59
N VAL A 48 0.38 -13.67 -0.74
CA VAL A 48 1.41 -12.92 -1.49
C VAL A 48 1.56 -11.48 -0.98
N VAL A 49 0.45 -10.81 -0.68
CA VAL A 49 0.44 -9.44 -0.09
C VAL A 49 1.09 -9.44 1.31
N SER A 50 0.83 -10.47 2.11
CA SER A 50 1.41 -10.62 3.45
C SER A 50 2.91 -10.90 3.38
N GLU A 51 3.34 -11.82 2.49
CA GLU A 51 4.76 -12.12 2.27
C GLU A 51 5.53 -10.90 1.76
N LEU A 52 4.94 -10.09 0.88
CA LEU A 52 5.56 -8.84 0.45
C LEU A 52 5.65 -7.80 1.58
N ALA A 53 4.75 -7.86 2.56
CA ALA A 53 4.78 -6.94 3.70
C ALA A 53 5.87 -7.32 4.71
N THR A 54 6.21 -8.61 4.80
CA THR A 54 7.25 -9.14 5.69
C THR A 54 8.63 -9.13 5.05
N ASP A 55 8.72 -9.28 3.72
CA ASP A 55 9.98 -9.28 2.97
C ASP A 55 9.99 -8.23 1.84
N PRO A 56 10.10 -6.93 2.16
CA PRO A 56 10.24 -5.88 1.15
C PRO A 56 11.57 -6.06 0.41
N GLY A 57 11.51 -6.20 -0.90
CA GLY A 57 12.67 -6.55 -1.73
C GLY A 57 12.53 -7.91 -2.41
N ALA A 58 11.57 -8.74 -1.97
CA ALA A 58 11.27 -10.03 -2.57
C ALA A 58 10.96 -9.90 -4.07
N THR A 59 11.46 -10.84 -4.86
CA THR A 59 11.08 -10.98 -6.27
C THR A 59 9.77 -11.76 -6.39
N ALA A 60 9.19 -11.77 -7.60
CA ALA A 60 8.01 -12.59 -7.86
C ALA A 60 8.25 -14.09 -7.60
N HIS A 61 9.49 -14.58 -7.79
CA HIS A 61 9.85 -15.96 -7.48
C HIS A 61 9.88 -16.21 -5.98
N ASP A 62 10.51 -15.33 -5.22
CA ASP A 62 10.57 -15.46 -3.76
C ASP A 62 9.16 -15.46 -3.15
N LEU A 63 8.27 -14.60 -3.64
CA LEU A 63 6.86 -14.54 -3.22
C LEU A 63 6.05 -15.77 -3.65
N SER A 64 6.34 -16.35 -4.82
CA SER A 64 5.71 -17.58 -5.32
C SER A 64 6.07 -18.76 -4.44
N ASP A 65 7.36 -18.88 -4.09
CA ASP A 65 7.87 -19.95 -3.22
C ASP A 65 7.37 -19.78 -1.78
N ALA A 66 7.38 -18.56 -1.24
CA ALA A 66 6.95 -18.28 0.14
C ALA A 66 5.43 -18.47 0.34
N ALA A 67 4.62 -18.04 -0.63
CA ALA A 67 3.16 -18.13 -0.54
C ALA A 67 2.60 -19.50 -0.95
N ASP A 68 3.44 -20.40 -1.49
CA ASP A 68 3.05 -21.66 -2.14
C ASP A 68 1.99 -21.43 -3.22
N VAL A 69 2.29 -20.52 -4.16
CA VAL A 69 1.41 -20.11 -5.27
C VAL A 69 2.19 -20.16 -6.57
N ASP A 70 1.57 -20.65 -7.64
CA ASP A 70 2.17 -20.64 -8.97
C ASP A 70 2.63 -19.23 -9.40
N ILE A 71 3.77 -19.19 -10.10
CA ILE A 71 4.44 -17.94 -10.49
C ILE A 71 3.60 -17.05 -11.42
N GLU A 72 2.76 -17.63 -12.29
CA GLU A 72 1.92 -16.87 -13.22
C GLU A 72 0.85 -16.03 -12.47
N PRO A 73 0.03 -16.62 -11.58
CA PRO A 73 -0.85 -15.86 -10.69
C PRO A 73 -0.13 -14.73 -9.93
N VAL A 74 1.04 -15.00 -9.35
CA VAL A 74 1.85 -13.99 -8.64
C VAL A 74 2.23 -12.83 -9.56
N HIS A 75 2.73 -13.12 -10.77
CA HIS A 75 3.05 -12.08 -11.75
C HIS A 75 1.84 -11.24 -12.15
N THR A 76 0.68 -11.86 -12.37
CA THR A 76 -0.54 -11.12 -12.70
C THR A 76 -0.98 -10.22 -11.55
N LEU A 77 -0.92 -10.72 -10.30
CA LEU A 77 -1.26 -9.93 -9.12
C LEU A 77 -0.31 -8.75 -8.93
N LEU A 78 1.00 -8.96 -9.00
CA LEU A 78 2.00 -7.89 -8.86
C LEU A 78 1.87 -6.84 -9.98
N ARG A 79 1.50 -7.25 -11.19
CA ARG A 79 1.18 -6.32 -12.28
C ARG A 79 -0.04 -5.47 -11.94
N GLU A 80 -1.10 -6.07 -11.42
CA GLU A 80 -2.34 -5.36 -11.07
C GLU A 80 -2.20 -4.47 -9.82
N LEU A 81 -1.36 -4.85 -8.86
CA LEU A 81 -0.99 -4.00 -7.73
C LEU A 81 -0.18 -2.78 -8.21
N ARG A 82 0.73 -2.99 -9.16
CA ARG A 82 1.56 -1.93 -9.74
C ARG A 82 0.74 -0.96 -10.60
N SER A 83 -0.22 -1.45 -11.39
CA SER A 83 -1.12 -0.59 -12.19
C SER A 83 -1.97 0.34 -11.31
N ARG A 84 -2.17 -0.02 -10.05
CA ARG A 84 -2.86 0.76 -9.01
C ARG A 84 -1.90 1.52 -8.09
N GLU A 85 -0.63 1.56 -8.45
CA GLU A 85 0.44 2.28 -7.73
C GLU A 85 0.64 1.81 -6.28
N LEU A 86 0.17 0.61 -5.91
CA LEU A 86 0.32 0.07 -4.57
C LEU A 86 1.70 -0.53 -4.33
N VAL A 87 2.37 -1.00 -5.38
CA VAL A 87 3.73 -1.56 -5.30
C VAL A 87 4.62 -0.89 -6.33
N VAL A 88 5.89 -0.72 -5.97
CA VAL A 88 6.98 -0.35 -6.87
C VAL A 88 7.80 -1.58 -7.21
N ARG A 89 8.53 -1.50 -8.32
CA ARG A 89 9.46 -2.53 -8.75
C ARG A 89 10.77 -1.89 -9.17
N GLU A 90 11.86 -2.31 -8.55
CA GLU A 90 13.23 -1.91 -8.90
C GLU A 90 14.01 -3.17 -9.28
N ASP A 91 14.52 -3.19 -10.52
CA ASP A 91 15.10 -4.36 -11.21
C ASP A 91 14.17 -5.59 -11.27
N ARG A 92 13.95 -6.26 -10.14
CA ARG A 92 13.06 -7.42 -9.94
C ARG A 92 12.43 -7.47 -8.56
N ALA A 93 12.94 -6.67 -7.63
CA ALA A 93 12.47 -6.55 -6.27
C ALA A 93 11.17 -5.74 -6.23
N TYR A 94 10.21 -6.21 -5.46
CA TYR A 94 8.96 -5.52 -5.21
C TYR A 94 8.94 -4.97 -3.78
N ALA A 95 8.27 -3.83 -3.61
CA ALA A 95 7.97 -3.26 -2.29
C ALA A 95 6.67 -2.47 -2.36
N PHE A 96 6.00 -2.29 -1.21
CA PHE A 96 4.84 -1.42 -1.12
C PHE A 96 5.21 0.05 -1.29
N ASN A 97 4.41 0.77 -2.09
CA ASN A 97 4.52 2.21 -2.24
C ASN A 97 3.83 2.91 -1.06
N GLN A 98 4.54 2.99 0.08
CA GLN A 98 3.99 3.56 1.31
C GLN A 98 3.50 5.00 1.14
N GLN A 99 4.21 5.82 0.35
CA GLN A 99 3.82 7.20 0.09
C GLN A 99 2.47 7.28 -0.63
N GLN A 100 2.27 6.45 -1.66
CA GLN A 100 1.00 6.41 -2.37
C GLN A 100 -0.11 5.83 -1.50
N MET A 101 0.16 4.78 -0.71
CA MET A 101 -0.81 4.23 0.22
C MET A 101 -1.26 5.28 1.24
N ARG A 102 -0.34 6.05 1.85
CA ARG A 102 -0.69 7.19 2.73
C ARG A 102 -1.56 8.21 2.01
N THR A 103 -1.16 8.62 0.81
CA THR A 103 -1.94 9.58 -0.01
C THR A 103 -3.37 9.09 -0.25
N LEU A 104 -3.57 7.78 -0.45
CA LEU A 104 -4.89 7.19 -0.59
C LEU A 104 -5.70 7.23 0.70
N VAL A 105 -5.07 6.93 1.84
CA VAL A 105 -5.69 7.00 3.17
C VAL A 105 -6.12 8.43 3.47
N GLU A 106 -5.21 9.39 3.28
CA GLU A 106 -5.48 10.80 3.56
C GLU A 106 -6.57 11.39 2.67
N ARG A 107 -6.65 10.98 1.40
CA ARG A 107 -7.66 11.51 0.47
C ARG A 107 -9.07 11.00 0.78
N ASP A 108 -9.18 9.77 1.27
CA ASP A 108 -10.47 9.16 1.60
C ASP A 108 -10.83 9.33 3.08
N ASP A 109 -9.99 10.04 3.86
CA ASP A 109 -10.28 10.44 5.25
C ASP A 109 -11.49 11.39 5.29
N PRO A 110 -12.63 10.97 5.87
CA PRO A 110 -13.84 11.78 5.89
C PRO A 110 -13.72 13.02 6.81
N SER A 111 -12.71 13.08 7.67
CA SER A 111 -12.44 14.23 8.54
C SER A 111 -11.66 15.34 7.82
N LYS A 112 -11.00 15.04 6.70
CA LYS A 112 -10.27 16.02 5.90
C LYS A 112 -11.22 16.62 4.84
N PRO A 113 -11.22 17.95 4.65
CA PRO A 113 -12.00 18.56 3.58
C PRO A 113 -11.49 18.02 2.25
N ARG A 114 -12.30 17.20 1.58
CA ARG A 114 -12.05 16.72 0.23
C ARG A 114 -12.06 17.95 -0.66
N THR A 115 -10.90 18.52 -1.00
CA THR A 115 -10.77 19.76 -1.80
C THR A 115 -11.81 19.77 -2.91
N GLU A 116 -12.81 20.61 -2.72
CA GLU A 116 -14.11 20.48 -3.36
C GLU A 116 -14.03 20.90 -4.83
N LEU A 117 -13.91 19.92 -5.72
CA LEU A 117 -14.29 20.09 -7.13
C LEU A 117 -15.83 20.08 -7.30
N ARG A 118 -16.58 20.47 -6.27
CA ARG A 118 -18.05 20.51 -6.23
C ARG A 118 -18.63 21.92 -6.26
N ASP A 119 -17.82 22.97 -6.12
CA ASP A 119 -18.27 24.37 -6.24
C ASP A 119 -18.41 24.87 -7.69
N GLN A 120 -18.10 24.07 -8.70
CA GLN A 120 -18.13 24.51 -10.12
C GLN A 120 -19.52 24.48 -10.78
N TRP A 121 -20.59 24.16 -10.06
CA TRP A 121 -21.95 24.19 -10.62
C TRP A 121 -22.89 24.93 -9.68
N LYS A 122 -22.89 26.27 -9.79
CA LYS A 122 -24.06 27.08 -9.43
C LYS A 122 -24.68 27.59 -10.75
N PRO A 123 -25.97 27.34 -11.01
CA PRO A 123 -26.69 27.97 -12.12
C PRO A 123 -26.86 29.48 -11.91
#